data_AF-A0A8J4UUH2-F1
#
_entry.id   AF-A0A8J4UUH2-F1
#
_cell.length_a   1.000
_cell.length_b   1.000
_cell.length_c   1.000
_cell.angle_alpha   90.00
_cell.angle_beta   90.00
_cell.angle_gamma   90.00
#
_symmetry.space_group_name_H-M   'P 1'
#
loop_
_entity.id
_entity.type
_entity.pdbx_description
1 polymer ?
#
loop_
_entity_poly.entity_id
_entity_poly.type
_entity_poly.pdbx_seq_one_letter_code
_entity_poly.pdbx_strand_id
1 'polypeptide(L)'
;MPMVEVAGPDGAAVLVHRPWTTKNIEDAHRQLPDPREVGGDKFSKELVRFCREFRPTSHELRRLLMQKVSVDISRIRYQWPDANVIMLDPDWANSSNARYRTFVTELRDACQAAFPVRMDMTKISMCKQYDGESVIQYLARLTEVHDAHSGLEKPENMDANNQVGVYEAHLRNSFINGLKEDIAQKVKQTMHYMGHWKTELG
;
A
#
# COMPACT_ATOMS: atom_id res chain seq x y z
N MET A 1 -21.35 6.05 -12.32
CA MET A 1 -20.10 6.17 -13.07
C MET A 1 -19.40 7.38 -12.48
N PRO A 2 -18.07 7.47 -12.51
CA PRO A 2 -17.33 8.55 -11.86
C PRO A 2 -17.53 9.87 -12.61
N MET A 3 -16.98 10.96 -12.07
CA MET A 3 -16.97 12.29 -12.68
C MET A 3 -16.57 12.20 -14.16
N VAL A 4 -17.39 12.73 -15.06
CA VAL A 4 -17.17 12.63 -16.52
C VAL A 4 -16.87 14.02 -17.08
N GLU A 5 -15.81 14.11 -17.86
CA GLU A 5 -15.56 15.28 -18.70
C GLU A 5 -16.50 15.23 -19.90
N VAL A 6 -17.35 16.24 -20.04
CA VAL A 6 -18.26 16.40 -21.18
C VAL A 6 -17.92 17.68 -21.93
N ALA A 7 -18.24 17.72 -23.23
CA ALA A 7 -18.14 18.96 -23.98
C ALA A 7 -19.12 20.00 -23.41
N GLY A 8 -18.59 21.13 -22.97
CA GLY A 8 -19.37 22.28 -22.54
C GLY A 8 -20.00 23.04 -23.71
N PRO A 9 -20.90 24.00 -23.42
CA PRO A 9 -21.60 24.79 -24.43
C PRO A 9 -20.67 25.50 -25.41
N ASP A 10 -19.46 25.85 -24.95
CA ASP A 10 -18.47 26.61 -25.71
C ASP A 10 -17.31 25.72 -26.22
N GLY A 11 -17.45 24.39 -26.14
CA GLY A 11 -16.41 23.42 -26.51
C GLY A 11 -15.34 23.17 -25.44
N ALA A 12 -15.34 23.92 -24.34
CA ALA A 12 -14.49 23.66 -23.17
C ALA A 12 -14.97 22.41 -22.40
N ALA A 13 -14.06 21.55 -21.94
CA ALA A 13 -14.43 20.39 -21.13
C ALA A 13 -15.02 20.83 -19.79
N VAL A 14 -16.24 20.39 -19.49
CA VAL A 14 -16.93 20.64 -18.21
C VAL A 14 -16.99 19.34 -17.42
N LEU A 15 -16.60 19.40 -16.15
CA LEU A 15 -16.77 18.29 -15.23
C LEU A 15 -18.23 18.19 -14.79
N VAL A 16 -18.89 17.10 -15.15
CA VAL A 16 -20.26 16.83 -14.70
C VAL A 16 -20.23 15.76 -13.62
N HIS A 17 -20.76 16.13 -12.47
CA HIS A 17 -20.93 15.22 -11.36
C HIS A 17 -22.15 14.32 -11.57
N ARG A 18 -21.92 13.03 -11.81
CA ARG A 18 -22.97 12.01 -11.80
C ARG A 18 -22.85 11.17 -10.53
N PRO A 19 -23.89 11.09 -9.69
CA PRO A 19 -23.85 10.27 -8.49
C PRO A 19 -23.49 8.81 -8.79
N TRP A 20 -22.63 8.22 -7.96
CA TRP A 20 -22.31 6.82 -8.08
C TRP A 20 -23.51 5.94 -7.72
N THR A 21 -23.88 5.07 -8.66
CA THR A 21 -24.84 3.99 -8.39
C THR A 21 -24.23 2.96 -7.45
N THR A 22 -25.05 2.12 -6.83
CA THR A 22 -24.58 1.00 -6.00
C THR A 22 -23.60 0.11 -6.75
N LYS A 23 -23.89 -0.21 -8.01
CA LYS A 23 -22.98 -0.99 -8.87
C LYS A 23 -21.61 -0.32 -9.04
N ASN A 24 -21.55 1.01 -9.14
CA ASN A 24 -20.27 1.70 -9.26
C ASN A 24 -19.44 1.60 -7.98
N ILE A 25 -20.08 1.67 -6.81
CA ILE A 25 -19.39 1.45 -5.53
C ILE A 25 -18.91 -0.01 -5.44
N GLU A 26 -19.73 -0.97 -5.87
CA GLU A 26 -19.37 -2.39 -5.95
C GLU A 26 -18.18 -2.67 -6.86
N ASP A 27 -18.11 -2.05 -8.04
CA ASP A 27 -16.99 -2.26 -8.94
C ASP A 27 -15.73 -1.53 -8.44
N ALA A 28 -15.89 -0.34 -7.85
CA ALA A 28 -14.77 0.48 -7.44
C ALA A 28 -14.10 0.01 -6.14
N HIS A 29 -14.86 -0.47 -5.13
CA HIS A 29 -14.24 -0.96 -3.89
C HIS A 29 -13.38 -2.22 -4.09
N ARG A 30 -13.60 -2.97 -5.18
CA ARG A 30 -12.77 -4.13 -5.56
C ARG A 30 -11.39 -3.71 -6.05
N GLN A 31 -11.23 -2.49 -6.54
CA GLN A 31 -9.94 -1.99 -7.04
C GLN A 31 -8.99 -1.57 -5.92
N LEU A 32 -9.53 -1.20 -4.75
CA LEU A 32 -8.70 -0.96 -3.57
C LEU A 32 -8.32 -2.29 -2.92
N PRO A 33 -7.12 -2.43 -2.33
CA PRO A 33 -6.79 -3.58 -1.49
C PRO A 33 -7.56 -3.54 -0.16
N ASP A 34 -7.64 -4.65 0.56
CA ASP A 34 -8.21 -4.68 1.91
C ASP A 34 -7.18 -4.21 2.95
N PRO A 35 -7.41 -3.10 3.69
CA PRO A 35 -6.43 -2.60 4.66
C PRO A 35 -6.17 -3.57 5.82
N ARG A 36 -7.06 -4.54 6.06
CA ARG A 36 -6.87 -5.60 7.07
C ARG A 36 -5.83 -6.63 6.62
N GLU A 37 -5.63 -6.74 5.32
CA GLU A 37 -4.68 -7.68 4.72
C GLU A 37 -3.35 -7.00 4.40
N VAL A 38 -3.39 -5.82 3.78
CA VAL A 38 -2.18 -5.14 3.30
C VAL A 38 -1.63 -4.09 4.26
N GLY A 39 -2.34 -3.82 5.34
CA GLY A 39 -2.02 -2.72 6.24
C GLY A 39 -2.40 -1.34 5.68
N GLY A 40 -2.40 -0.37 6.58
CA GLY A 40 -2.87 0.98 6.35
C GLY A 40 -1.94 1.79 5.46
N ASP A 41 -0.63 1.53 5.48
CA ASP A 41 0.34 2.23 4.62
C ASP A 41 0.11 1.92 3.12
N LYS A 42 0.03 0.64 2.75
CA LYS A 42 -0.25 0.25 1.35
C LYS A 42 -1.65 0.69 0.93
N PHE A 43 -2.64 0.50 1.79
CA PHE A 43 -4.01 0.93 1.52
C PHE A 43 -4.12 2.45 1.31
N SER A 44 -3.46 3.26 2.15
CA SER A 44 -3.56 4.72 2.10
C SER A 44 -2.94 5.28 0.81
N LYS A 45 -1.83 4.69 0.34
CA LYS A 45 -1.22 5.03 -0.96
C LYS A 45 -2.15 4.72 -2.13
N GLU A 46 -2.73 3.52 -2.15
CA GLU A 46 -3.70 3.14 -3.19
C GLU A 46 -4.98 3.97 -3.13
N LEU A 47 -5.43 4.38 -1.93
CA LEU A 47 -6.58 5.27 -1.76
C LEU A 47 -6.34 6.64 -2.41
N VAL A 48 -5.14 7.23 -2.24
CA VAL A 48 -4.79 8.50 -2.89
C VAL A 48 -4.77 8.34 -4.41
N ARG A 49 -4.17 7.26 -4.92
CA ARG A 49 -4.14 6.96 -6.36
C ARG A 49 -5.56 6.83 -6.92
N PHE A 50 -6.39 6.05 -6.24
CA PHE A 50 -7.80 5.86 -6.60
C PHE A 50 -8.56 7.19 -6.63
N CYS A 51 -8.36 8.09 -5.66
CA CYS A 51 -9.01 9.40 -5.65
C CYS A 51 -8.56 10.30 -6.82
N ARG A 52 -7.32 10.18 -7.29
CA ARG A 52 -6.83 10.91 -8.47
C ARG A 52 -7.51 10.43 -9.76
N GLU A 53 -7.73 9.12 -9.86
CA GLU A 53 -8.28 8.48 -11.05
C GLU A 53 -9.81 8.59 -11.12
N PHE A 54 -10.50 8.20 -10.04
CA PHE A 54 -11.97 8.11 -10.01
C PHE A 54 -12.64 9.38 -9.51
N ARG A 55 -11.88 10.28 -8.85
CA ARG A 55 -12.34 11.59 -8.38
C ARG A 55 -13.67 11.51 -7.60
N PRO A 56 -13.85 10.55 -6.68
CA PRO A 56 -15.09 10.38 -5.93
C PRO A 56 -15.34 11.59 -5.02
N THR A 57 -16.59 11.90 -4.76
CA THR A 57 -16.92 12.90 -3.72
C THR A 57 -16.72 12.36 -2.32
N SER A 58 -16.72 13.23 -1.30
CA SER A 58 -16.62 12.77 0.09
C SER A 58 -17.74 11.81 0.49
N HIS A 59 -18.96 12.00 -0.02
CA HIS A 59 -20.08 11.10 0.24
C HIS A 59 -19.91 9.73 -0.42
N GLU A 60 -19.43 9.70 -1.67
CA GLU A 60 -19.18 8.46 -2.39
C GLU A 60 -18.04 7.68 -1.77
N LEU A 61 -16.97 8.38 -1.37
CA LEU A 61 -15.83 7.77 -0.71
C LEU A 61 -16.21 7.20 0.66
N ARG A 62 -17.07 7.89 1.43
CA ARG A 62 -17.63 7.36 2.68
C ARG A 62 -18.40 6.06 2.46
N ARG A 63 -19.30 6.03 1.46
CA ARG A 63 -20.07 4.83 1.10
C ARG A 63 -19.16 3.68 0.66
N LEU A 64 -18.13 3.99 -0.14
CA LEU A 64 -17.14 3.02 -0.58
C LEU A 64 -16.38 2.42 0.60
N LEU A 65 -15.88 3.24 1.52
CA LEU A 65 -15.15 2.76 2.69
C LEU A 65 -16.07 1.93 3.61
N MET A 66 -17.32 2.36 3.82
CA MET A 66 -18.30 1.56 4.57
C MET A 66 -18.48 0.17 3.97
N GLN A 67 -18.49 0.05 2.65
CA GLN A 67 -18.56 -1.27 2.00
C GLN A 67 -17.23 -2.04 2.10
N LYS A 68 -16.10 -1.35 1.97
CA LYS A 68 -14.76 -1.96 1.95
C LYS A 68 -14.37 -2.57 3.30
N VAL A 69 -14.53 -1.79 4.38
CA VAL A 69 -14.10 -2.19 5.73
C VAL A 69 -15.27 -2.59 6.63
N SER A 70 -16.51 -2.41 6.19
CA SER A 70 -17.72 -2.83 6.93
C SER A 70 -17.71 -2.30 8.37
N VAL A 71 -17.86 -3.19 9.36
CA VAL A 71 -17.88 -2.87 10.80
C VAL A 71 -16.62 -2.14 11.29
N ASP A 72 -15.47 -2.35 10.63
CA ASP A 72 -14.21 -1.70 10.97
C ASP A 72 -14.18 -0.21 10.58
N ILE A 73 -15.21 0.33 9.91
CA ILE A 73 -15.30 1.76 9.58
C ILE A 73 -15.18 2.65 10.82
N SER A 74 -15.63 2.16 11.98
CA SER A 74 -15.54 2.85 13.28
C SER A 74 -14.10 3.05 13.77
N ARG A 75 -13.14 2.29 13.24
CA ARG A 75 -11.71 2.45 13.55
C ARG A 75 -11.11 3.67 12.87
N ILE A 76 -11.68 4.11 11.75
CA ILE A 76 -11.27 5.30 11.02
C ILE A 76 -11.80 6.51 11.79
N ARG A 77 -10.96 7.03 12.70
CA ARG A 77 -11.26 8.24 13.48
C ARG A 77 -11.07 9.47 12.59
N TYR A 78 -12.05 9.70 11.71
CA TYR A 78 -12.09 10.82 10.79
C TYR A 78 -13.39 11.59 10.95
N GLN A 79 -13.30 12.92 11.10
CA GLN A 79 -14.46 13.79 11.08
C GLN A 79 -14.86 14.06 9.64
N TRP A 80 -15.91 13.39 9.19
CA TRP A 80 -16.44 13.59 7.84
C TRP A 80 -16.94 15.03 7.67
N PRO A 81 -16.64 15.69 6.53
CA PRO A 81 -17.15 17.03 6.25
C PRO A 81 -18.67 17.00 6.07
N ASP A 82 -19.37 17.98 6.64
CA ASP A 82 -20.83 18.12 6.50
C ASP A 82 -21.24 18.42 5.05
N ALA A 83 -20.45 19.24 4.36
CA ALA A 83 -20.65 19.54 2.95
C ALA A 83 -20.00 18.46 2.06
N ASN A 84 -20.65 18.17 0.93
CA ASN A 84 -20.06 17.28 -0.06
C ASN A 84 -18.82 17.91 -0.69
N VAL A 85 -17.65 17.33 -0.44
CA VAL A 85 -16.38 17.81 -0.99
C VAL A 85 -16.17 17.13 -2.34
N ILE A 86 -15.99 17.93 -3.37
CA ILE A 86 -15.83 17.50 -4.76
C ILE A 86 -14.54 18.08 -5.34
N MET A 87 -13.96 17.39 -6.32
CA MET A 87 -12.89 17.96 -7.13
C MET A 87 -13.51 18.93 -8.14
N LEU A 88 -12.93 20.12 -8.29
CA LEU A 88 -13.45 21.22 -9.10
C LEU A 88 -12.79 21.33 -10.47
N ASP A 89 -11.55 20.88 -10.58
CA ASP A 89 -10.75 20.98 -11.80
C ASP A 89 -10.13 19.62 -12.15
N PRO A 90 -10.06 19.22 -13.43
CA PRO A 90 -9.50 17.92 -13.83
C PRO A 90 -7.99 17.79 -13.50
N ASP A 91 -7.27 18.91 -13.45
CA ASP A 91 -5.89 18.92 -12.98
C ASP A 91 -5.86 18.83 -11.44
N TRP A 92 -5.38 17.69 -10.94
CA TRP A 92 -5.20 17.44 -9.51
C TRP A 92 -4.43 18.56 -8.79
N ALA A 93 -3.42 19.14 -9.45
CA ALA A 93 -2.55 20.15 -8.85
C ALA A 93 -3.17 21.55 -8.83
N ASN A 94 -4.27 21.80 -9.56
CA ASN A 94 -4.93 23.08 -9.65
C ASN A 94 -5.31 23.64 -8.26
N SER A 95 -5.14 24.94 -8.04
CA SER A 95 -5.39 25.58 -6.73
C SER A 95 -6.84 25.44 -6.26
N SER A 96 -7.81 25.37 -7.17
CA SER A 96 -9.24 25.16 -6.85
C SER A 96 -9.49 23.82 -6.12
N ASN A 97 -8.64 22.82 -6.34
CA ASN A 97 -8.75 21.50 -5.72
C ASN A 97 -8.16 21.42 -4.31
N ALA A 98 -7.67 22.53 -3.72
CA ALA A 98 -7.02 22.53 -2.41
C ALA A 98 -7.87 21.85 -1.33
N ARG A 99 -9.16 22.17 -1.24
CA ARG A 99 -10.07 21.57 -0.25
C ARG A 99 -10.23 20.06 -0.45
N TYR A 100 -10.31 19.61 -1.70
CA TYR A 100 -10.41 18.18 -2.02
C TYR A 100 -9.12 17.44 -1.67
N ARG A 101 -7.95 18.02 -1.99
CA ARG A 101 -6.64 17.44 -1.64
C ARG A 101 -6.45 17.33 -0.13
N THR A 102 -6.83 18.35 0.63
CA THR A 102 -6.79 18.31 2.10
C THR A 102 -7.67 17.18 2.62
N PHE A 103 -8.92 17.08 2.15
CA PHE A 103 -9.83 15.99 2.51
C PHE A 103 -9.22 14.60 2.26
N VAL A 104 -8.66 14.35 1.07
CA VAL A 104 -8.04 13.06 0.74
C VAL A 104 -6.79 12.80 1.59
N THR A 105 -6.01 13.83 1.90
CA THR A 105 -4.79 13.74 2.72
C THR A 105 -5.12 13.35 4.16
N GLU A 106 -6.10 14.01 4.77
CA GLU A 106 -6.50 13.69 6.15
C GLU A 106 -7.15 12.30 6.24
N LEU A 107 -7.97 11.93 5.25
CA LEU A 107 -8.58 10.61 5.22
C LEU A 107 -7.53 9.50 5.03
N ARG A 108 -6.51 9.73 4.19
CA ARG A 108 -5.34 8.85 4.04
C ARG A 108 -4.70 8.59 5.39
N ASP A 109 -4.40 9.65 6.15
CA ASP A 109 -3.73 9.55 7.45
C ASP A 109 -4.61 8.80 8.47
N ALA A 110 -5.91 9.10 8.50
CA ALA A 110 -6.86 8.41 9.37
C ALA A 110 -6.96 6.90 9.03
N CYS A 111 -6.97 6.54 7.75
CA CYS A 111 -6.98 5.14 7.32
C CYS A 111 -5.67 4.43 7.70
N GLN A 112 -4.53 5.09 7.48
CA GLN A 112 -3.22 4.54 7.82
C GLN A 112 -3.11 4.26 9.32
N ALA A 113 -3.57 5.19 10.17
CA ALA A 113 -3.59 5.01 11.62
C ALA A 113 -4.59 3.95 12.10
N ALA A 114 -5.75 3.82 11.44
CA ALA A 114 -6.78 2.86 11.82
C ALA A 114 -6.36 1.39 11.60
N PHE A 115 -5.49 1.16 10.62
CA PHE A 115 -5.05 -0.17 10.20
C PHE A 115 -3.52 -0.26 10.23
N PRO A 116 -2.87 -0.25 11.40
CA PRO A 116 -1.43 -0.43 11.44
C PRO A 116 -1.04 -1.76 10.80
N VAL A 117 0.15 -1.81 10.18
CA VAL A 117 0.74 -3.06 9.69
C VAL A 117 0.84 -4.02 10.87
N ARG A 118 0.03 -5.08 10.85
CA ARG A 118 0.06 -6.08 11.92
C ARG A 118 1.16 -7.07 11.61
N MET A 119 1.97 -7.34 12.63
CA MET A 119 2.98 -8.38 12.57
C MET A 119 2.29 -9.74 12.41
N ASP A 120 2.48 -10.37 11.26
CA ASP A 120 2.01 -11.72 10.95
C ASP A 120 3.20 -12.58 10.49
N MET A 121 3.90 -13.14 11.47
CA MET A 121 5.05 -14.01 11.25
C MET A 121 4.67 -15.32 10.55
N THR A 122 3.39 -15.72 10.62
CA THR A 122 2.93 -16.95 9.96
C THR A 122 2.96 -16.75 8.45
N LYS A 123 2.42 -15.64 7.94
CA LYS A 123 2.48 -15.32 6.51
C LYS A 123 3.90 -15.18 5.97
N ILE A 124 4.79 -14.54 6.73
CA ILE A 124 6.21 -14.40 6.35
C ILE A 124 6.88 -15.78 6.29
N SER A 125 6.69 -16.61 7.31
CA SER A 125 7.32 -17.94 7.38
C SER A 125 6.79 -18.92 6.31
N MET A 126 5.52 -18.81 5.92
CA MET A 126 4.91 -19.57 4.82
C MET A 126 5.37 -19.11 3.43
N CYS A 127 5.96 -17.92 3.31
CA CYS A 127 6.51 -17.41 2.05
C CYS A 127 7.83 -18.13 1.72
N LYS A 128 7.70 -19.34 1.15
CA LYS A 128 8.80 -20.19 0.67
C LYS A 128 8.98 -20.06 -0.85
N GLN A 129 10.19 -20.25 -1.34
CA GLN A 129 10.49 -20.28 -2.78
C GLN A 129 9.77 -21.45 -3.45
N TYR A 130 9.04 -21.18 -4.53
CA TYR A 130 8.31 -22.20 -5.28
C TYR A 130 9.20 -23.00 -6.22
N ASP A 131 8.67 -24.12 -6.72
CA ASP A 131 9.30 -24.87 -7.80
C ASP A 131 9.31 -24.08 -9.11
N GLY A 132 10.49 -23.97 -9.73
CA GLY A 132 10.71 -23.17 -10.94
C GLY A 132 10.84 -21.66 -10.70
N GLU A 133 10.61 -21.16 -9.48
CA GLU A 133 10.78 -19.74 -9.15
C GLU A 133 12.26 -19.39 -8.97
N SER A 134 12.72 -18.35 -9.65
CA SER A 134 14.09 -17.84 -9.46
C SER A 134 14.26 -17.19 -8.09
N VAL A 135 15.50 -17.11 -7.61
CA VAL A 135 15.82 -16.49 -6.32
C VAL A 135 15.40 -15.01 -6.28
N ILE A 136 15.50 -14.29 -7.41
CA ILE A 136 15.11 -12.87 -7.50
C ILE A 136 13.59 -12.70 -7.42
N GLN A 137 12.83 -13.55 -8.13
CA GLN A 137 11.37 -13.54 -8.05
C GLN A 137 10.90 -13.86 -6.62
N TYR A 138 11.53 -14.85 -5.98
CA TYR A 138 11.26 -15.18 -4.60
C TYR A 138 11.54 -14.01 -3.66
N LEU A 139 12.71 -13.35 -3.78
CA LEU A 139 13.05 -12.20 -2.95
C LEU A 139 12.06 -11.05 -3.12
N ALA A 140 11.63 -10.76 -4.36
CA ALA A 140 10.64 -9.72 -4.63
C ALA A 140 9.31 -10.02 -3.92
N ARG A 141 8.79 -11.24 -4.09
CA ARG A 141 7.55 -11.69 -3.43
C ARG A 141 7.66 -11.70 -1.91
N LEU A 142 8.78 -12.19 -1.37
CA LEU A 142 9.03 -12.17 0.08
C LEU A 142 9.10 -10.73 0.61
N THR A 143 9.72 -9.81 -0.12
CA THR A 143 9.80 -8.40 0.28
C THR A 143 8.41 -7.78 0.37
N GLU A 144 7.52 -8.08 -0.59
CA GLU A 144 6.12 -7.62 -0.53
C GLU A 144 5.37 -8.19 0.69
N VAL A 145 5.55 -9.48 0.99
CA VAL A 145 4.95 -10.13 2.16
C VAL A 145 5.53 -9.56 3.46
N HIS A 146 6.83 -9.30 3.51
CA HIS A 146 7.52 -8.75 4.67
C HIS A 146 7.10 -7.30 4.93
N ASP A 147 7.04 -6.46 3.90
CA ASP A 147 6.55 -5.07 4.01
C ASP A 147 5.10 -5.04 4.53
N ALA A 148 4.26 -6.00 4.12
CA ALA A 148 2.87 -6.08 4.53
C ALA A 148 2.64 -6.68 5.93
N HIS A 149 3.61 -7.44 6.48
CA HIS A 149 3.37 -8.29 7.65
C HIS A 149 4.48 -8.27 8.71
N SER A 150 5.60 -7.58 8.52
CA SER A 150 6.67 -7.53 9.53
C SER A 150 6.37 -6.55 10.66
N GLY A 151 5.56 -5.52 10.37
CA GLY A 151 5.38 -4.38 11.27
C GLY A 151 6.63 -3.51 11.41
N LEU A 152 7.64 -3.73 10.57
CA LEU A 152 8.89 -2.95 10.55
C LEU A 152 8.80 -1.89 9.46
N GLU A 153 9.24 -0.68 9.78
CA GLU A 153 9.38 0.37 8.78
C GLU A 153 10.58 0.08 7.88
N LYS A 154 10.35 0.19 6.56
CA LYS A 154 11.41 0.10 5.58
C LYS A 154 12.22 1.40 5.61
N PRO A 155 13.54 1.35 5.85
CA PRO A 155 14.36 2.55 5.86
C PRO A 155 14.47 3.15 4.44
N GLU A 156 14.49 4.48 4.34
CA GLU A 156 14.66 5.19 3.05
C GLU A 156 15.99 4.86 2.38
N ASN A 157 17.03 4.62 3.18
CA ASN A 157 18.35 4.21 2.72
C ASN A 157 18.77 2.94 3.47
N MET A 158 18.75 1.81 2.77
CA MET A 158 19.17 0.51 3.30
C MET A 158 20.67 0.45 3.59
N ASP A 159 21.48 1.29 2.95
CA ASP A 159 22.95 1.31 3.09
C ASP A 159 23.45 2.42 4.03
N ALA A 160 22.54 3.11 4.73
CA ALA A 160 22.92 4.19 5.63
C ALA A 160 23.90 3.68 6.70
N ASN A 161 25.10 4.27 6.71
CA ASN A 161 26.20 3.94 7.62
C ASN A 161 26.79 2.52 7.50
N ASN A 162 26.54 1.80 6.38
CA ASN A 162 27.09 0.46 6.15
C ASN A 162 26.72 -0.54 7.27
N GLN A 163 25.58 -0.33 7.93
CA GLN A 163 25.07 -1.14 9.03
C GLN A 163 23.74 -1.78 8.64
N VAL A 164 23.64 -3.09 8.89
CA VAL A 164 22.39 -3.84 8.65
C VAL A 164 21.35 -3.42 9.68
N GLY A 165 20.30 -2.75 9.22
CA GLY A 165 19.17 -2.35 10.06
C GLY A 165 18.28 -3.53 10.49
N VAL A 166 17.39 -3.31 11.45
CA VAL A 166 16.47 -4.36 11.96
C VAL A 166 15.58 -4.91 10.85
N TYR A 167 15.05 -4.04 9.98
CA TYR A 167 14.27 -4.42 8.80
C TYR A 167 15.06 -5.38 7.89
N GLU A 168 16.29 -5.01 7.53
CA GLU A 168 17.15 -5.78 6.64
C GLU A 168 17.55 -7.12 7.26
N ALA A 169 17.96 -7.12 8.54
CA ALA A 169 18.29 -8.34 9.26
C ALA A 169 17.10 -9.32 9.28
N HIS A 170 15.89 -8.81 9.53
CA HIS A 170 14.68 -9.62 9.54
C HIS A 170 14.32 -10.18 8.15
N LEU A 171 14.42 -9.36 7.11
CA LEU A 171 14.16 -9.77 5.73
C LEU A 171 15.17 -10.82 5.28
N ARG A 172 16.47 -10.61 5.55
CA ARG A 172 17.54 -11.56 5.25
C ARG A 172 17.32 -12.91 5.94
N ASN A 173 16.96 -12.90 7.22
CA ASN A 173 16.67 -14.12 7.96
C ASN A 173 15.48 -14.88 7.36
N SER A 174 14.41 -14.15 7.03
CA SER A 174 13.23 -14.73 6.37
C SER A 174 13.58 -15.33 5.01
N PHE A 175 14.39 -14.63 4.22
CA PHE A 175 14.85 -15.07 2.91
C PHE A 175 15.65 -16.36 2.98
N ILE A 176 16.69 -16.42 3.84
CA ILE A 176 17.51 -17.63 4.02
C ILE A 176 16.66 -18.82 4.47
N ASN A 177 15.67 -18.59 5.33
CA ASN A 177 14.81 -19.64 5.87
C ASN A 177 13.71 -20.09 4.90
N GLY A 178 13.45 -19.34 3.82
CA GLY A 178 12.44 -19.72 2.83
C GLY A 178 12.97 -20.08 1.46
N LEU A 179 14.29 -19.96 1.23
CA LEU A 179 14.96 -20.58 0.10
C LEU A 179 14.74 -22.10 0.10
N LYS A 180 14.74 -22.68 -1.11
CA LYS A 180 14.82 -24.14 -1.26
C LYS A 180 16.06 -24.69 -0.57
N GLU A 181 15.94 -25.88 -0.01
CA GLU A 181 16.96 -26.43 0.88
C GLU A 181 18.33 -26.58 0.20
N ASP A 182 18.37 -26.99 -1.07
CA ASP A 182 19.59 -27.12 -1.87
C ASP A 182 20.28 -25.76 -2.15
N ILE A 183 19.50 -24.70 -2.36
CA ILE A 183 19.99 -23.34 -2.55
C ILE A 183 20.41 -22.74 -1.20
N ALA A 184 19.60 -22.93 -0.16
CA ALA A 184 19.84 -22.44 1.18
C ALA A 184 21.13 -23.01 1.76
N GLN A 185 21.41 -24.30 1.57
CA GLN A 185 22.65 -24.92 2.01
C GLN A 185 23.88 -24.32 1.32
N LYS A 186 23.82 -24.08 0.00
CA LYS A 186 24.91 -23.42 -0.74
C LYS A 186 25.15 -21.99 -0.25
N VAL A 187 24.10 -21.19 -0.07
CA VAL A 187 24.20 -19.81 0.43
C VAL A 187 24.77 -19.77 1.86
N LYS A 188 24.30 -20.66 2.75
CA LYS A 188 24.81 -20.76 4.12
C LYS A 188 26.28 -21.18 4.15
N GLN A 189 26.69 -22.12 3.31
CA GLN A 189 28.11 -22.51 3.17
C GLN A 189 28.96 -21.32 2.71
N THR A 190 28.56 -20.61 1.65
CA THR A 190 29.31 -19.43 1.16
C THR A 190 29.40 -18.33 2.22
N MET A 191 28.32 -18.07 2.97
CA MET A 191 28.34 -17.11 4.09
C MET A 191 29.27 -17.55 5.24
N HIS A 192 29.32 -18.84 5.55
CA HIS A 192 30.25 -19.38 6.55
C HIS A 192 31.71 -19.23 6.09
N TYR A 193 32.01 -19.55 4.83
CA TYR A 193 33.35 -19.38 4.27
C TYR A 193 33.79 -17.91 4.27
N MET A 194 32.93 -16.97 3.86
CA MET A 194 33.27 -15.53 3.88
C MET A 194 33.45 -14.95 5.30
N GLY A 195 32.83 -15.56 6.31
CA GLY A 195 33.07 -15.22 7.73
C GLY A 195 34.47 -15.59 8.20
N HIS A 196 34.97 -16.76 7.80
CA HIS A 196 36.32 -17.22 8.12
C HIS A 196 37.43 -16.44 7.39
N TRP A 197 37.19 -16.03 6.14
CA TRP A 197 38.13 -15.18 5.39
C TRP A 197 38.39 -13.81 6.06
N LYS A 198 37.42 -13.27 6.82
CA LYS A 198 37.61 -12.03 7.59
C LYS A 198 38.40 -12.21 8.88
N THR A 199 38.47 -13.43 9.42
CA THR A 199 39.25 -13.75 10.64
C THR A 199 40.67 -14.21 10.35
N GLU A 200 40.99 -14.68 9.14
CA GLU A 200 42.34 -15.13 8.76
C GLU A 200 43.21 -14.04 8.09
N LEU A 201 42.65 -12.85 7.87
CA LEU A 201 43.37 -11.67 7.32
C LEU A 201 43.47 -10.51 8.33
N GLY A 202 43.28 -10.80 9.62
CA GLY A 202 43.52 -9.87 10.75
C GLY A 202 44.88 -10.06 11.39
#